data_AF-A0A7X9KYL2-F1
#
_entry.id   AF-A0A7X9KYL2-F1
#
_cell.length_a   1.000
_cell.length_b   1.000
_cell.length_c   1.000
_cell.angle_alpha   90.00
_cell.angle_beta   90.00
_cell.angle_gamma   90.00
#
_symmetry.space_group_name_H-M   'P 1'
#
loop_
_entity.id
_entity.type
_entity.pdbx_description
1 polymer ?
#
loop_
_entity_poly.entity_id
_entity_poly.type
_entity_poly.pdbx_seq_one_letter_code
_entity_poly.pdbx_strand_id
1 'polypeptide(L)'
;MKENFRSFISFLAGIIVFALLYFKADWHIIVSGLIAVLIYGAVFLFTKPVKRIGNTPVDNIKGGQELLQIMSDAHDDMQVIYKASQLSLDADISEKAKKLHELGNRLLTYLDNNPKKISSARRFFSFYLDTGANILNKYMNLIASNPDSPQVQSLTPETARALDILHDAFMKQFNKLMQNEVMDVEADINLLEKTLHLEEGL
;
A
#
# COMPACT_ATOMS: atom_id res chain seq x y z
N MET A 1 6.67 -15.18 -9.35
CA MET A 1 5.91 -16.31 -9.93
C MET A 1 4.92 -15.91 -11.03
N LYS A 2 4.15 -14.82 -10.91
CA LYS A 2 3.18 -14.40 -11.96
C LYS A 2 3.80 -14.01 -13.32
N GLU A 3 5.04 -13.50 -13.35
CA GLU A 3 5.69 -13.10 -14.61
C GLU A 3 6.11 -14.29 -15.48
N ASN A 4 6.75 -15.31 -14.89
CA ASN A 4 7.19 -16.51 -15.62
C ASN A 4 6.00 -17.29 -16.21
N PHE A 5 4.88 -17.33 -15.49
CA PHE A 5 3.65 -17.96 -15.96
C PHE A 5 3.02 -17.21 -17.15
N ARG A 6 3.10 -15.87 -17.14
CA ARG A 6 2.65 -15.03 -18.26
C ARG A 6 3.51 -15.22 -19.51
N SER A 7 4.84 -15.21 -19.36
CA SER A 7 5.76 -15.48 -20.47
C SER A 7 5.51 -16.86 -21.08
N PHE A 8 5.22 -17.86 -20.24
CA PHE A 8 4.89 -19.21 -20.68
C PHE A 8 3.55 -19.28 -21.46
N ILE A 9 2.49 -18.61 -20.98
CA ILE A 9 1.19 -18.57 -21.68
C ILE A 9 1.30 -17.83 -23.01
N SER A 10 1.98 -16.68 -23.05
CA SER A 10 2.19 -15.90 -24.29
C SER A 10 3.02 -16.69 -25.31
N PHE A 11 4.01 -17.46 -24.84
CA PHE A 11 4.81 -18.35 -25.67
C PHE A 11 3.97 -19.50 -26.24
N LEU A 12 3.15 -20.16 -25.41
CA LEU A 12 2.26 -21.25 -25.84
C LEU A 12 1.23 -20.77 -26.87
N ALA A 13 0.64 -19.59 -26.63
CA ALA A 13 -0.31 -18.97 -27.55
C ALA A 13 0.34 -18.64 -28.90
N GLY A 14 1.58 -18.12 -28.89
CA GLY A 14 2.36 -17.87 -30.11
C GLY A 14 2.63 -19.14 -30.92
N ILE A 15 2.97 -20.24 -30.25
CA ILE A 15 3.20 -21.57 -30.88
C ILE A 15 1.92 -22.11 -31.50
N ILE A 16 0.78 -22.00 -30.81
CA ILE A 16 -0.52 -22.49 -31.30
C ILE A 16 -0.96 -21.70 -32.54
N VAL A 17 -0.81 -20.37 -32.53
CA VAL A 17 -1.11 -19.51 -33.69
C VAL A 17 -0.19 -19.83 -34.86
N PHE A 18 1.11 -20.03 -34.62
CA PHE A 18 2.07 -20.43 -35.64
C PHE A 18 1.71 -21.79 -36.26
N ALA A 19 1.39 -22.79 -35.45
CA ALA A 19 1.00 -24.12 -35.91
C ALA A 19 -0.31 -24.09 -36.73
N LEU A 20 -1.31 -23.31 -36.30
CA LEU A 20 -2.58 -23.15 -37.03
C LEU A 20 -2.40 -22.43 -38.37
N LEU A 21 -1.57 -21.39 -38.42
CA LEU A 21 -1.28 -20.67 -39.67
C LEU A 21 -0.44 -21.52 -40.63
N TYR A 22 0.50 -22.31 -40.11
CA TYR A 22 1.34 -23.19 -40.92
C TYR A 22 0.55 -24.36 -41.52
N PHE A 23 -0.29 -25.04 -40.73
CA PHE A 23 -0.96 -26.27 -41.17
C PHE A 23 -2.22 -26.03 -42.01
N LYS A 24 -2.83 -24.84 -41.93
CA LYS A 24 -4.15 -24.56 -42.54
C LYS A 24 -4.11 -23.56 -43.70
N ALA A 25 -3.00 -22.83 -43.91
CA ALA A 25 -2.94 -21.73 -44.88
C ALA A 25 -1.84 -21.85 -45.95
N ASP A 26 -1.03 -22.93 -45.95
CA ASP A 26 0.06 -23.20 -46.92
C ASP A 26 0.98 -21.99 -47.22
N TRP A 27 1.18 -21.11 -46.23
CA TRP A 27 1.99 -19.91 -46.38
C TRP A 27 3.47 -20.21 -46.11
N HIS A 28 4.38 -19.53 -46.83
CA HIS A 28 5.84 -19.64 -46.64
C HIS A 28 6.25 -19.50 -45.16
N ILE A 29 7.07 -20.44 -44.66
CA ILE A 29 7.55 -20.56 -43.26
C ILE A 29 8.07 -19.24 -42.67
N ILE A 30 8.71 -18.41 -43.50
CA ILE A 30 9.30 -17.14 -43.08
C ILE A 30 8.21 -16.12 -42.71
N VAL A 31 7.09 -16.13 -43.44
CA VAL A 31 5.97 -15.19 -43.23
C VAL A 31 5.20 -15.55 -41.96
N SER A 32 4.92 -16.83 -41.73
CA SER A 32 4.25 -17.29 -40.50
C SER A 32 5.11 -17.05 -39.26
N GLY A 33 6.43 -17.24 -39.36
CA GLY A 33 7.37 -16.94 -38.28
C GLY A 33 7.37 -15.46 -37.90
N LEU A 34 7.40 -14.56 -38.89
CA LEU A 34 7.32 -13.11 -38.67
C LEU A 34 6.02 -12.68 -37.99
N ILE A 35 4.88 -13.22 -38.43
CA ILE A 35 3.57 -12.92 -37.85
C ILE A 35 3.48 -13.42 -36.40
N ALA A 36 4.02 -14.60 -36.09
CA ALA A 36 4.02 -15.15 -34.74
C ALA A 36 4.84 -14.28 -33.77
N VAL A 37 6.01 -13.79 -34.21
CA VAL A 37 6.85 -12.86 -33.42
C VAL A 37 6.13 -11.54 -33.18
N LEU A 38 5.44 -11.00 -34.20
CA LEU A 38 4.65 -9.77 -34.07
C LEU A 38 3.48 -9.94 -33.10
N ILE A 39 2.73 -11.05 -33.18
CA ILE A 39 1.61 -11.34 -32.27
C ILE A 39 2.11 -11.55 -30.85
N TYR A 40 3.21 -12.29 -30.65
CA TYR A 40 3.84 -12.45 -29.33
C TYR A 40 4.21 -11.09 -28.73
N GLY A 41 4.87 -10.23 -29.50
CA GLY A 41 5.23 -8.87 -29.08
C GLY A 41 4.00 -8.03 -28.71
N ALA A 42 2.95 -8.10 -29.52
CA ALA A 42 1.70 -7.40 -29.26
C ALA A 42 1.03 -7.88 -27.96
N VAL A 43 0.87 -9.20 -27.77
CA VAL A 43 0.28 -9.78 -26.55
C VAL A 43 1.13 -9.47 -25.33
N PHE A 44 2.46 -9.51 -25.44
CA PHE A 44 3.36 -9.19 -24.35
C PHE A 44 3.24 -7.72 -23.91
N LEU A 45 3.08 -6.80 -24.87
CA LEU A 45 2.91 -5.38 -24.60
C LEU A 45 1.53 -5.08 -24.00
N PHE A 46 0.48 -5.74 -24.50
CA PHE A 46 -0.90 -5.60 -23.97
C PHE A 46 -1.11 -6.25 -22.60
N THR A 47 -0.36 -7.28 -22.24
CA THR A 47 -0.48 -7.94 -20.93
C THR A 47 0.32 -7.28 -19.81
N LYS A 48 0.99 -6.14 -20.05
CA LYS A 48 1.70 -5.42 -18.99
C LYS A 48 0.71 -5.07 -17.86
N PRO A 49 0.95 -5.52 -16.61
CA PRO A 49 0.03 -5.28 -15.52
C PRO A 49 0.06 -3.80 -15.18
N VAL A 50 -1.10 -3.15 -15.27
CA VAL A 50 -1.26 -1.77 -14.85
C VAL A 50 -1.14 -1.74 -13.32
N LYS A 51 -0.04 -1.19 -12.81
CA LYS A 51 0.12 -0.95 -11.37
C LYS A 51 -0.83 0.17 -10.96
N ARG A 52 -1.50 0.02 -9.82
CA ARG A 52 -2.55 0.94 -9.35
C ARG A 52 -2.33 1.28 -7.88
N ILE A 53 -2.71 2.49 -7.51
CA ILE A 53 -2.88 2.94 -6.12
C ILE A 53 -4.37 3.21 -5.96
N GLY A 54 -5.04 2.42 -5.11
CA GLY A 54 -6.51 2.33 -5.12
C GLY A 54 -7.07 2.15 -6.53
N ASN A 55 -7.91 3.08 -6.96
CA ASN A 55 -8.53 3.08 -8.30
C ASN A 55 -7.72 3.81 -9.39
N THR A 56 -6.58 4.43 -9.05
CA THR A 56 -5.83 5.27 -9.99
C THR A 56 -4.62 4.52 -10.58
N PRO A 57 -4.48 4.45 -11.92
CA PRO A 57 -3.27 3.94 -12.57
C PRO A 57 -2.04 4.75 -12.18
N VAL A 58 -0.97 4.06 -11.80
CA VAL A 58 0.30 4.66 -11.36
C VAL A 58 0.92 5.54 -12.45
N ASP A 59 0.79 5.14 -13.71
CA ASP A 59 1.35 5.87 -14.86
C ASP A 59 0.69 7.24 -15.09
N ASN A 60 -0.52 7.46 -14.54
CA ASN A 60 -1.24 8.74 -14.64
C ASN A 60 -0.81 9.74 -13.57
N ILE A 61 0.03 9.33 -12.61
CA ILE A 61 0.46 10.16 -11.48
C ILE A 61 1.95 10.51 -11.67
N LYS A 62 2.29 11.80 -11.59
CA LYS A 62 3.70 12.24 -11.61
C LYS A 62 4.45 11.62 -10.42
N GLY A 63 5.48 10.82 -10.69
CA GLY A 63 6.20 10.07 -9.65
C GLY A 63 5.41 8.90 -9.07
N GLY A 64 4.38 8.40 -9.78
CA GLY A 64 3.49 7.36 -9.26
C GLY A 64 4.20 6.07 -8.85
N GLN A 65 5.27 5.67 -9.54
CA GLN A 65 6.04 4.46 -9.16
C GLN A 65 6.68 4.60 -7.78
N GLU A 66 7.20 5.79 -7.46
CA GLU A 66 7.77 6.07 -6.14
C GLU A 66 6.67 6.12 -5.07
N LEU A 67 5.52 6.71 -5.37
CA LEU A 67 4.37 6.72 -4.46
C LEU A 67 3.83 5.31 -4.20
N LEU A 68 3.80 4.46 -5.24
CA LEU A 68 3.42 3.06 -5.10
C LEU A 68 4.40 2.31 -4.20
N GLN A 69 5.70 2.55 -4.39
CA GLN A 69 6.71 1.92 -3.55
C GLN A 69 6.53 2.33 -2.08
N ILE A 70 6.37 3.63 -1.80
CA ILE A 70 6.10 4.13 -0.44
C ILE A 70 4.87 3.45 0.18
N MET A 71 3.78 3.30 -0.58
CA MET A 71 2.57 2.63 -0.11
C MET A 71 2.78 1.13 0.12
N SER A 72 3.59 0.47 -0.71
CA SER A 72 3.96 -0.93 -0.55
C SER A 72 4.79 -1.14 0.71
N ASP A 73 5.84 -0.33 0.89
CA ASP A 73 6.73 -0.41 2.05
C ASP A 73 5.94 -0.14 3.34
N ALA A 74 5.04 0.86 3.33
CA ALA A 74 4.17 1.15 4.46
C ALA A 74 3.19 0.00 4.79
N HIS A 75 2.73 -0.74 3.78
CA HIS A 75 1.93 -1.94 3.99
C HIS A 75 2.74 -3.04 4.67
N ASP A 76 3.99 -3.25 4.25
CA ASP A 76 4.88 -4.25 4.84
C ASP A 76 5.22 -3.92 6.30
N ASP A 77 5.51 -2.65 6.60
CA ASP A 77 5.70 -2.16 7.98
C ASP A 77 4.44 -2.36 8.84
N MET A 78 3.26 -2.11 8.27
CA MET A 78 1.99 -2.36 8.96
C MET A 78 1.74 -3.84 9.24
N GLN A 79 2.24 -4.75 8.40
CA GLN A 79 2.19 -6.17 8.69
C GLN A 79 3.10 -6.56 9.85
N VAL A 80 4.26 -5.91 10.01
CA VAL A 80 5.13 -6.12 11.17
C VAL A 80 4.39 -5.72 12.45
N ILE A 81 3.73 -4.56 12.45
CA ILE A 81 2.93 -4.08 13.59
C ILE A 81 1.75 -5.01 13.88
N TYR A 82 1.07 -5.50 12.84
CA TYR A 82 0.00 -6.49 12.99
C TYR A 82 0.50 -7.77 13.65
N LYS A 83 1.63 -8.34 13.17
CA LYS A 83 2.21 -9.56 13.76
C LYS A 83 2.53 -9.37 15.23
N ALA A 84 3.13 -8.23 15.59
CA ALA A 84 3.41 -7.92 16.99
C ALA A 84 2.14 -7.79 17.84
N SER A 85 1.05 -7.25 17.29
CA SER A 85 -0.24 -7.24 18.00
C SER A 85 -0.77 -8.64 18.34
N GLN A 86 -0.44 -9.65 17.53
CA GLN A 86 -0.90 -11.03 17.70
C GLN A 86 0.07 -11.90 18.52
N LEU A 87 1.38 -11.65 18.39
CA LEU A 87 2.43 -12.50 18.93
C LEU A 87 3.08 -11.97 20.21
N SER A 88 2.80 -10.72 20.59
CA SER A 88 3.35 -10.15 21.82
C SER A 88 2.81 -10.89 23.05
N LEU A 89 3.73 -11.31 23.93
CA LEU A 89 3.40 -11.89 25.24
C LEU A 89 2.95 -10.83 26.23
N ASP A 90 3.33 -9.57 26.01
CA ASP A 90 2.90 -8.42 26.81
C ASP A 90 1.60 -7.84 26.28
N ALA A 91 0.60 -7.74 27.15
CA ALA A 91 -0.75 -7.28 26.83
C ALA A 91 -0.81 -5.79 26.45
N ASP A 92 0.02 -4.94 27.07
CA ASP A 92 0.07 -3.51 26.80
C ASP A 92 0.66 -3.25 25.40
N ILE A 93 1.74 -3.95 25.05
CA ILE A 93 2.32 -3.91 23.70
C ILE A 93 1.33 -4.44 22.65
N SER A 94 0.64 -5.54 22.93
CA SER A 94 -0.36 -6.11 22.03
C SER A 94 -1.49 -5.10 21.75
N GLU A 95 -2.04 -4.48 22.80
CA GLU A 95 -3.11 -3.50 22.67
C GLU A 95 -2.67 -2.24 21.91
N LYS A 96 -1.49 -1.68 22.24
CA LYS A 96 -0.94 -0.51 21.57
C LYS A 96 -0.64 -0.78 20.09
N ALA A 97 -0.01 -1.92 19.78
CA ALA A 97 0.26 -2.33 18.41
C ALA A 97 -1.03 -2.53 17.61
N LYS A 98 -2.08 -3.11 18.22
CA LYS A 98 -3.40 -3.24 17.59
C LYS A 98 -4.01 -1.89 17.25
N LYS A 99 -4.06 -0.95 18.21
CA LYS A 99 -4.59 0.41 17.98
C LYS A 99 -3.82 1.14 16.87
N LEU A 100 -2.49 1.03 16.90
CA LEU A 100 -1.63 1.61 15.89
C LEU A 100 -1.88 1.01 14.50
N HIS A 101 -2.03 -0.31 14.41
CA HIS A 101 -2.33 -1.01 13.16
C HIS A 101 -3.70 -0.58 12.59
N GLU A 102 -4.74 -0.49 13.43
CA GLU A 102 -6.07 -0.05 13.01
C GLU A 102 -6.04 1.39 12.47
N LEU A 103 -5.35 2.30 13.17
CA LEU A 103 -5.18 3.68 12.75
C LEU A 103 -4.38 3.77 11.44
N GLY A 104 -3.28 3.03 11.34
CA GLY A 104 -2.44 3.00 10.15
C GLY A 104 -3.17 2.45 8.92
N ASN A 105 -3.99 1.41 9.09
CA ASN A 105 -4.77 0.84 7.99
C ASN A 105 -5.86 1.81 7.49
N ARG A 106 -6.50 2.57 8.40
CA ARG A 106 -7.42 3.66 8.03
C ARG A 106 -6.69 4.75 7.22
N LEU A 107 -5.49 5.14 7.65
CA LEU A 107 -4.67 6.12 6.91
C LEU A 107 -4.28 5.62 5.51
N LEU A 108 -3.80 4.37 5.40
CA LEU A 108 -3.43 3.79 4.11
C LEU A 108 -4.64 3.71 3.16
N THR A 109 -5.79 3.26 3.67
CA THR A 109 -7.04 3.21 2.89
C THR A 109 -7.46 4.60 2.41
N TYR A 110 -7.35 5.61 3.27
CA TYR A 110 -7.63 6.99 2.90
C TYR A 110 -6.71 7.51 1.79
N LEU A 111 -5.42 7.16 1.84
CA LEU A 111 -4.43 7.54 0.85
C LEU A 111 -4.54 6.78 -0.47
N ASP A 112 -5.00 5.52 -0.44
CA ASP A 112 -5.36 4.76 -1.64
C ASP A 112 -6.48 5.45 -2.43
N ASN A 113 -7.46 6.02 -1.70
CA ASN A 113 -8.54 6.81 -2.29
C ASN A 113 -8.09 8.23 -2.70
N ASN A 114 -7.00 8.74 -2.11
CA ASN A 114 -6.47 10.08 -2.36
C ASN A 114 -4.98 10.07 -2.74
N PRO A 115 -4.56 9.49 -3.89
CA PRO A 115 -3.15 9.27 -4.21
C PRO A 115 -2.30 10.55 -4.25
N LYS A 116 -2.91 11.70 -4.55
CA LYS A 116 -2.24 13.01 -4.56
C LYS A 116 -1.70 13.40 -3.18
N LYS A 117 -2.36 12.95 -2.10
CA LYS A 117 -1.98 13.25 -0.71
C LYS A 117 -0.84 12.39 -0.19
N ILE A 118 -0.50 11.28 -0.83
CA ILE A 118 0.61 10.38 -0.42
C ILE A 118 1.92 11.14 -0.31
N SER A 119 2.18 12.06 -1.24
CA SER A 119 3.38 12.91 -1.24
C SER A 119 3.61 13.66 0.09
N SER A 120 2.53 14.10 0.74
CA SER A 120 2.59 14.82 2.01
C SER A 120 2.82 13.92 3.23
N ALA A 121 2.59 12.62 3.09
CA ALA A 121 2.85 11.60 4.10
C ALA A 121 4.15 10.80 3.83
N ARG A 122 4.85 11.07 2.73
CA ARG A 122 6.08 10.35 2.33
C ARG A 122 7.09 10.22 3.47
N ARG A 123 7.50 11.36 4.05
CA ARG A 123 8.51 11.37 5.13
C ARG A 123 8.04 10.62 6.37
N PHE A 124 6.73 10.61 6.59
CA PHE A 124 6.14 9.88 7.70
C PHE A 124 6.35 8.37 7.53
N PHE A 125 5.97 7.83 6.37
CA PHE A 125 6.13 6.40 6.08
C PHE A 125 7.60 5.98 5.98
N SER A 126 8.40 6.70 5.19
CA SER A 126 9.79 6.30 4.92
C SER A 126 10.74 6.42 6.12
N PHE A 127 10.32 7.02 7.24
CA PHE A 127 11.19 7.19 8.40
C PHE A 127 10.51 6.78 9.70
N TYR A 128 9.37 7.38 10.05
CA TYR A 128 8.76 7.15 11.36
C TYR A 128 8.10 5.78 11.44
N LEU A 129 7.37 5.38 10.40
CA LEU A 129 6.75 4.06 10.34
C LEU A 129 7.82 2.95 10.27
N ASP A 130 8.75 3.03 9.31
CA ASP A 130 9.85 2.07 9.17
C ASP A 130 10.65 1.93 10.48
N THR A 131 11.00 3.05 11.13
CA THR A 131 11.72 3.01 12.41
C THR A 131 10.92 2.28 13.49
N GLY A 132 9.62 2.56 13.63
CA GLY A 132 8.80 1.90 14.63
C GLY A 132 8.56 0.42 14.35
N ALA A 133 8.35 0.05 13.09
CA ALA A 133 8.28 -1.35 12.67
C ALA A 133 9.58 -2.09 12.98
N ASN A 134 10.73 -1.47 12.71
CA ASN A 134 12.05 -2.04 13.03
C ASN A 134 12.29 -2.21 14.52
N ILE A 135 11.90 -1.24 15.37
CA ILE A 135 11.98 -1.36 16.83
C ILE A 135 11.18 -2.57 17.29
N LEU A 136 9.93 -2.68 16.82
CA LEU A 136 9.02 -3.73 17.24
C LEU A 136 9.47 -5.11 16.76
N ASN A 137 9.96 -5.21 15.52
CA ASN A 137 10.53 -6.45 14.98
C ASN A 137 11.74 -6.91 15.79
N LYS A 138 12.67 -6.00 16.11
CA LYS A 138 13.85 -6.32 16.95
C LYS A 138 13.43 -6.79 18.34
N TYR A 139 12.49 -6.09 18.97
CA TYR A 139 11.96 -6.46 20.28
C TYR A 139 11.32 -7.87 20.27
N MET A 140 10.46 -8.15 19.28
CA MET A 140 9.84 -9.47 19.12
C MET A 140 10.88 -10.59 18.91
N ASN A 141 11.92 -10.35 18.12
CA ASN A 141 13.00 -11.34 17.92
C ASN A 141 13.81 -11.60 19.18
N LEU A 142 14.05 -10.57 20.01
CA LEU A 142 14.75 -10.71 21.29
C LEU A 142 13.92 -11.50 22.31
N ILE A 143 12.63 -11.18 22.46
CA ILE A 143 11.71 -11.90 23.35
C ILE A 143 11.57 -13.36 22.91
N ALA A 144 11.45 -13.63 21.61
CA ALA A 144 11.35 -15.00 21.09
C ALA A 144 12.63 -15.82 21.30
N SER A 145 13.80 -15.18 21.30
CA SER A 145 15.09 -15.86 21.48
C SER A 145 15.43 -16.12 22.95
N ASN A 146 15.15 -15.17 23.85
CA ASN A 146 15.48 -15.27 25.27
C ASN A 146 14.49 -14.50 26.16
N PRO A 147 13.29 -15.06 26.44
CA PRO A 147 12.23 -14.36 27.16
C PRO A 147 12.55 -14.11 28.65
N ASP A 148 13.39 -14.95 29.25
CA ASP A 148 13.72 -14.87 30.68
C ASP A 148 14.87 -13.90 30.99
N SER A 149 15.45 -13.26 29.97
CA SER A 149 16.53 -12.29 30.16
C SER A 149 16.02 -10.99 30.81
N PRO A 150 16.60 -10.55 31.95
CA PRO A 150 16.25 -9.28 32.57
C PRO A 150 16.50 -8.06 31.66
N GLN A 151 17.54 -8.14 30.81
CA GLN A 151 17.84 -7.09 29.83
C GLN A 151 16.74 -6.98 28.78
N VAL A 152 16.22 -8.11 28.29
CA VAL A 152 15.13 -8.12 27.31
C VAL A 152 13.83 -7.62 27.93
N GLN A 153 13.51 -8.01 29.18
CA GLN A 153 12.33 -7.52 29.89
C GLN A 153 12.38 -6.01 30.15
N SER A 154 13.58 -5.44 30.35
CA SER A 154 13.75 -4.00 30.53
C SER A 154 13.41 -3.16 29.28
N LEU A 155 13.40 -3.78 28.08
CA LEU A 155 13.04 -3.15 26.82
C LEU A 155 11.53 -3.04 26.60
N THR A 156 10.73 -3.83 27.31
CA THR A 156 9.26 -3.82 27.22
C THR A 156 8.68 -2.40 27.42
N PRO A 157 8.96 -1.69 28.54
CA PRO A 157 8.42 -0.34 28.74
C PRO A 157 8.99 0.70 27.76
N GLU A 158 10.18 0.49 27.20
CA GLU A 158 10.73 1.37 26.16
C GLU A 158 10.02 1.17 24.82
N THR A 159 9.73 -0.09 24.47
CA THR A 159 8.99 -0.45 23.27
C THR A 159 7.55 0.04 23.34
N ALA A 160 6.88 -0.11 24.49
CA ALA A 160 5.53 0.43 24.71
C ALA A 160 5.49 1.96 24.54
N ARG A 161 6.47 2.68 25.10
CA ARG A 161 6.60 4.13 24.90
C ARG A 161 6.85 4.51 23.44
N ALA A 162 7.65 3.73 22.71
CA ALA A 162 7.88 3.97 21.29
C ALA A 162 6.59 3.81 20.46
N LEU A 163 5.75 2.82 20.80
CA LEU A 163 4.43 2.64 20.16
C LEU A 163 3.49 3.82 20.44
N ASP A 164 3.47 4.36 21.65
CA ASP A 164 2.68 5.56 21.97
C ASP A 164 3.13 6.77 21.16
N ILE A 165 4.45 7.03 21.10
CA ILE A 165 5.01 8.13 20.29
C ILE A 165 4.63 7.96 18.82
N LEU A 166 4.71 6.74 18.29
CA LEU A 166 4.35 6.46 16.91
C LEU A 166 2.84 6.63 16.67
N HIS A 167 2.00 6.20 17.61
CA HIS A 167 0.56 6.40 17.55
C HIS A 167 0.20 7.89 17.50
N ASP A 168 0.78 8.70 18.37
CA ASP A 168 0.55 10.16 18.38
C ASP A 168 1.02 10.82 17.08
N ALA A 169 2.15 10.37 16.55
CA ALA A 169 2.66 10.84 15.27
C ALA A 169 1.72 10.46 14.10
N PHE A 170 1.16 9.24 14.11
CA PHE A 170 0.13 8.80 13.16
C PHE A 170 -1.11 9.69 13.26
N MET A 171 -1.64 9.91 14.46
CA MET A 171 -2.81 10.76 14.68
C MET A 171 -2.59 12.18 14.16
N LYS A 172 -1.43 12.77 14.47
CA LYS A 172 -1.08 14.10 13.99
C LYS A 172 -0.97 14.16 12.46
N GLN A 173 -0.36 13.15 11.85
CA GLN A 173 -0.24 13.07 10.40
C GLN A 173 -1.61 12.87 9.74
N PHE A 174 -2.46 12.01 10.30
CA PHE A 174 -3.82 11.77 9.82
C PHE A 174 -4.66 13.05 9.88
N ASN A 175 -4.66 13.74 11.02
CA ASN A 175 -5.37 15.00 11.19
C ASN A 175 -4.90 16.07 10.19
N LYS A 176 -3.59 16.17 9.95
CA LYS A 176 -3.04 17.09 8.95
C LYS A 176 -3.56 16.81 7.53
N LEU A 177 -3.75 15.55 7.18
CA LEU A 177 -4.27 15.16 5.86
C LEU A 177 -5.77 15.46 5.71
N MET A 178 -6.51 15.34 6.81
CA MET A 178 -7.95 15.59 6.90
C MET A 178 -8.29 17.07 7.07
N GLN A 179 -7.34 17.92 7.48
CA GLN A 179 -7.60 19.33 7.81
C GLN A 179 -8.36 20.10 6.72
N ASN A 180 -8.01 19.89 5.45
CA ASN A 180 -8.70 20.54 4.34
C ASN A 180 -10.15 20.05 4.21
N GLU A 181 -10.40 18.74 4.41
CA GLU A 181 -11.76 18.19 4.31
C GLU A 181 -12.66 18.65 5.46
N VAL A 182 -12.08 18.81 6.67
CA VAL A 182 -12.81 19.37 7.81
C VAL A 182 -13.24 20.81 7.50
N MET A 183 -12.32 21.62 6.97
CA MET A 183 -12.62 23.01 6.61
C MET A 183 -13.69 23.12 5.51
N ASP A 184 -13.66 22.23 4.51
CA ASP A 184 -14.68 22.19 3.46
C ASP A 184 -16.06 21.84 4.04
N VAL A 185 -16.15 20.85 4.93
CA VAL A 185 -17.40 20.47 5.61
C VAL A 185 -17.92 21.60 6.50
N GLU A 186 -17.03 22.30 7.22
CA GLU A 186 -17.42 23.48 8.01
C GLU A 186 -18.00 24.59 7.14
N ALA A 187 -17.43 24.84 5.96
CA ALA A 187 -17.96 25.83 5.02
C ALA A 187 -19.36 25.44 4.52
N ASP A 188 -19.57 24.15 4.22
CA ASP A 188 -20.86 23.62 3.78
C ASP A 188 -21.93 23.71 4.89
N ILE A 189 -21.58 23.42 6.15
CA ILE A 189 -22.48 23.59 7.30
C ILE A 189 -22.87 25.07 7.46
N ASN A 190 -21.89 25.98 7.41
CA ASN A 190 -22.15 27.42 7.50
C ASN A 190 -23.05 27.93 6.36
N LEU A 191 -22.91 27.38 5.16
CA LEU A 191 -23.77 27.70 4.02
C LEU A 191 -25.20 27.20 4.24
N LEU A 192 -25.34 25.99 4.78
CA LEU A 192 -26.64 25.39 5.12
C LEU A 192 -27.36 26.23 6.19
N GLU A 193 -26.67 26.58 7.28
CA GLU A 193 -27.22 27.44 8.34
C GLU A 193 -27.67 28.80 7.81
N LYS A 194 -26.84 29.46 6.99
CA LYS A 194 -27.21 30.74 6.36
C LYS A 194 -28.45 30.63 5.48
N THR A 195 -28.57 29.55 4.72
CA THR A 195 -29.72 29.34 3.82
C THR A 195 -31.01 29.11 4.62
N LEU A 196 -30.94 28.28 5.68
CA LEU A 196 -32.08 28.05 6.57
C LEU A 196 -32.54 29.32 7.28
N HIS A 197 -31.61 30.13 7.80
CA HIS A 197 -31.96 31.42 8.43
C HIS A 197 -32.57 32.44 7.46
N LEU A 198 -32.20 32.40 6.17
CA LEU A 198 -32.80 33.24 5.15
C LEU A 198 -34.21 32.77 4.76
N GLU A 199 -34.48 31.47 4.78
CA GLU A 199 -35.79 30.88 4.50
C GLU A 199 -36.77 31.01 5.68
N GLU A 200 -36.30 30.94 6.93
CA GLU A 200 -37.12 31.17 8.14
C GLU A 200 -37.43 32.66 8.39
N GLY A 201 -36.68 33.57 7.74
CA GLY A 201 -36.84 35.02 7.82
C GLY A 201 -37.77 35.64 6.77
N LEU A 202 -38.39 34.84 5.90
CA LEU A 202 -39.39 35.20 4.89
C LEU A 202 -40.80 34.73 5.29
#